data_AF-A0A0B8NVA6-F1
#
_entry.id   AF-A0A0B8NVA6-F1
#
_cell.length_a   1.000
_cell.length_b   1.000
_cell.length_c   1.000
_cell.angle_alpha   90.00
_cell.angle_beta   90.00
_cell.angle_gamma   90.00
#
_symmetry.space_group_name_H-M   'P 1'
#
loop_
_entity.id
_entity.type
_entity.pdbx_description
1 polymer ?
#
loop_
_entity_poly.entity_id
_entity_poly.type
_entity_poly.pdbx_seq_one_letter_code
_entity_poly.pdbx_strand_id
1 'polypeptide(L)' 'MASFSELKQKLEQMKFDAAHLDRQRGEHHLPLFDSSLFTCRSRLLTPCVEEATATFSAIEREQQQKLLTAQR' A
#
# COMPACT_ATOMS: atom_id res chain seq x y z
N MET A 1 5.75 20.03 -4.64
CA MET A 1 5.75 19.04 -3.54
C MET A 1 4.46 18.26 -3.69
N ALA A 2 4.51 16.98 -4.07
CA ALA A 2 3.30 16.16 -4.09
C ALA A 2 2.73 16.13 -2.68
N SER A 3 1.52 16.62 -2.50
CA SER A 3 0.87 16.66 -1.19
C SER A 3 0.51 15.24 -0.79
N PHE A 4 0.77 14.88 0.48
CA PHE A 4 0.36 13.59 1.06
C PHE A 4 -1.13 13.30 0.83
N SER A 5 -1.97 14.34 0.67
CA SER A 5 -3.38 14.21 0.32
C SER A 5 -3.63 13.52 -1.03
N GLU A 6 -2.85 13.82 -2.07
CA GLU A 6 -3.00 13.18 -3.38
C GLU A 6 -2.63 11.70 -3.32
N LEU A 7 -1.57 11.38 -2.56
CA LEU A 7 -1.15 10.00 -2.35
C LEU A 7 -2.21 9.21 -1.58
N LYS A 8 -2.80 9.82 -0.55
CA LYS A 8 -3.91 9.25 0.23
C LYS A 8 -5.12 8.94 -0.64
N GLN A 9 -5.54 9.89 -1.49
CA GLN A 9 -6.66 9.68 -2.41
C GLN A 9 -6.38 8.53 -3.39
N LYS A 10 -5.16 8.43 -3.92
CA LYS A 10 -4.76 7.33 -4.80
C LYS A 10 -4.74 5.98 -4.09
N LEU A 11 -4.30 5.91 -2.84
CA LEU A 11 -4.29 4.68 -2.03
C LEU A 11 -5.72 4.20 -1.75
N GLU A 12 -6.64 5.10 -1.41
CA GLU A 12 -8.06 4.74 -1.22
C GLU A 12 -8.71 4.23 -2.51
N GLN A 13 -8.44 4.88 -3.65
CA GLN A 13 -8.93 4.40 -4.94
C GLN A 13 -8.36 3.02 -5.28
N MET A 14 -7.04 2.83 -5.10
CA MET A 14 -6.38 1.53 -5.33
C MET A 14 -6.97 0.42 -4.46
N LYS A 15 -7.42 0.72 -3.24
CA LYS A 15 -8.04 -0.28 -2.36
C LYS A 15 -9.34 -0.82 -2.95
N PHE A 16 -10.18 0.07 -3.48
CA PHE A 16 -11.42 -0.33 -4.15
C PHE A 16 -11.14 -1.11 -5.44
N ASP A 17 -10.23 -0.61 -6.27
CA ASP A 17 -9.90 -1.22 -7.55
C ASP A 17 -9.24 -2.60 -7.37
N ALA A 18 -8.35 -2.74 -6.37
CA ALA A 18 -7.70 -4.01 -6.03
C ALA A 18 -8.72 -5.07 -5.59
N ALA A 19 -9.66 -4.72 -4.71
CA ALA A 19 -10.70 -5.63 -4.27
C ALA A 19 -11.61 -6.07 -5.43
N HIS A 20 -11.92 -5.16 -6.35
CA HIS A 20 -12.70 -5.48 -7.54
C HIS A 20 -11.93 -6.40 -8.50
N LEU A 21 -10.65 -6.10 -8.75
CA LEU A 21 -9.80 -6.89 -9.63
C LEU A 21 -9.51 -8.29 -9.07
N ASP A 22 -9.27 -8.40 -7.76
CA ASP A 22 -9.07 -9.68 -7.06
C ASP A 22 -10.32 -10.58 -7.18
N ARG A 23 -11.52 -10.01 -7.11
CA ARG A 23 -12.77 -10.76 -7.34
C ARG A 23 -12.91 -11.24 -8.78
N GLN A 24 -12.41 -10.48 -9.75
CA GLN A 24 -12.47 -10.84 -11.17
C GLN A 24 -11.41 -11.88 -11.57
N ARG A 25 -10.19 -11.74 -11.04
CA ARG A 25 -9.04 -12.56 -11.43
C ARG A 25 -8.79 -13.75 -10.51
N GLY A 26 -9.27 -13.69 -9.26
CA GLY A 26 -8.98 -14.69 -8.24
C GLY A 26 -7.51 -14.66 -7.78
N GLU A 27 -7.09 -15.69 -7.05
CA GLU A 27 -5.69 -15.82 -6.62
C GLU A 27 -4.77 -16.16 -7.80
N HIS A 28 -3.69 -15.39 -7.95
CA HIS A 28 -2.63 -15.70 -8.90
C HIS A 28 -1.77 -16.88 -8.42
N HIS A 29 -1.09 -17.55 -9.36
CA HIS A 29 -0.21 -18.69 -9.04
C HIS A 29 1.09 -18.27 -8.33
N LEU A 30 1.55 -17.03 -8.58
CA LEU A 30 2.77 -16.45 -8.01
C LEU A 30 2.44 -15.14 -7.27
N PRO A 31 3.27 -14.72 -6.30
CA PRO A 31 3.15 -13.41 -5.67
C PRO A 31 3.18 -12.30 -6.73
N LEU A 32 2.32 -11.29 -6.57
CA LEU A 32 2.17 -10.22 -7.55
C LEU A 32 3.31 -9.20 -7.50
N PHE A 33 3.98 -9.10 -6.36
CA PHE A 33 5.07 -8.17 -6.13
C PHE A 33 6.29 -8.86 -5.56
N ASP A 34 7.46 -8.25 -5.83
CA ASP A 34 8.73 -8.68 -5.27
C ASP A 34 8.77 -8.46 -3.75
N SER A 35 9.42 -9.38 -3.04
CA SER A 35 9.57 -9.30 -1.58
C SER A 35 10.42 -8.13 -1.09
N SER A 36 11.21 -7.51 -1.98
CA SER A 36 11.93 -6.26 -1.71
C SER A 36 11.02 -5.04 -1.63
N LEU A 37 9.82 -5.12 -2.21
CA LEU A 37 8.84 -4.02 -2.25
C LEU A 37 7.65 -4.27 -1.31
N PHE A 38 7.21 -5.53 -1.20
CA PHE A 38 6.07 -5.91 -0.36
C PHE A 38 6.39 -7.15 0.45
N THR A 39 6.30 -7.03 1.77
CA THR A 39 6.57 -8.13 2.71
C THR A 39 5.42 -9.12 2.82
N CYS A 40 4.18 -8.74 2.49
CA CYS A 40 3.01 -9.62 2.55
C CYS A 40 3.07 -10.82 1.59
N ARG A 41 3.93 -10.80 0.55
CA ARG A 41 4.09 -11.86 -0.48
C ARG A 41 2.77 -12.38 -1.03
N SER A 42 1.78 -11.52 -1.11
CA SER A 42 0.43 -11.91 -1.46
C SER A 42 0.29 -12.23 -2.95
N ARG A 43 -0.64 -13.14 -3.23
CA ARG A 43 -1.13 -13.51 -4.57
C ARG A 43 -2.37 -12.70 -4.99
N LEU A 44 -2.84 -11.82 -4.10
CA LEU A 44 -3.94 -10.86 -4.25
C LEU A 44 -3.41 -9.44 -4.08
N LEU A 45 -4.00 -8.48 -4.80
CA LEU A 45 -3.62 -7.07 -4.74
C LEU A 45 -4.05 -6.41 -3.43
N THR A 46 -5.21 -6.79 -2.88
CA THR A 46 -5.79 -6.20 -1.68
C THR A 46 -4.79 -6.10 -0.51
N PRO A 47 -4.14 -7.19 -0.06
CA PRO A 47 -3.17 -7.11 1.04
C PRO A 47 -1.90 -6.30 0.70
N CYS A 48 -1.51 -6.19 -0.57
CA CYS A 48 -0.41 -5.31 -0.97
C CYS A 48 -0.81 -3.84 -0.80
N VAL A 49 -2.02 -3.47 -1.22
CA VAL A 49 -2.55 -2.11 -1.02
C VAL A 49 -2.74 -1.80 0.47
N GLU A 50 -3.15 -2.78 1.27
CA GLU A 50 -3.26 -2.63 2.72
C GLU A 50 -1.89 -2.39 3.38
N GLU A 51 -0.85 -3.12 2.97
CA GLU A 51 0.53 -2.90 3.44
C GLU A 51 1.04 -1.49 3.08
N ALA A 52 0.80 -1.04 1.84
CA ALA A 52 1.14 0.31 1.41
C ALA A 52 0.38 1.38 2.22
N THR A 53 -0.91 1.17 2.46
CA THR A 53 -1.76 2.10 3.25
C THR A 53 -1.32 2.16 4.71
N ALA A 54 -0.96 1.02 5.30
CA ALA A 54 -0.43 0.95 6.66
C ALA A 54 0.90 1.68 6.78
N THR A 55 1.80 1.49 5.80
CA THR A 55 3.09 2.18 5.73
C THR A 55 2.91 3.69 5.58
N PHE A 56 2.02 4.13 4.70
CA PHE A 56 1.67 5.53 4.54
C PHE A 56 1.10 6.13 5.83
N SER A 57 0.22 5.42 6.52
CA SER A 57 -0.36 5.86 7.80
C SER A 57 0.69 5.93 8.91
N ALA A 58 1.73 5.08 8.89
CA ALA A 58 2.87 5.20 9.80
C ALA A 58 3.68 6.46 9.51
N ILE A 59 3.97 6.73 8.23
CA ILE A 59 4.69 7.93 7.78
C ILE A 59 3.91 9.20 8.15
N GLU A 60 2.59 9.27 7.92
CA GLU A 60 1.77 10.42 8.32
C GLU A 60 1.84 10.67 9.83
N ARG A 61 1.76 9.60 10.65
CA ARG A 61 1.85 9.70 12.12
C ARG A 61 3.23 10.17 12.58
N GLU A 62 4.30 9.61 12.03
CA GLU A 62 5.67 10.00 12.33
C GLU A 62 5.96 11.46 11.93
N GLN A 63 5.42 11.90 10.79
CA GLN A 63 5.50 13.29 10.34
C GLN A 63 4.76 14.23 11.31
N GLN A 64 3.54 13.88 11.73
CA GLN A 64 2.78 14.67 12.71
C GLN A 64 3.51 14.77 14.06
N GLN A 65 4.21 13.72 14.46
CA GLN A 65 5.01 13.68 15.69
C GLN A 65 6.40 14.31 15.54
N LYS A 66 6.79 14.77 14.34
CA LYS A 66 8.16 15.23 13.99
C LYS A 66 9.26 14.19 14.28
N LEU A 67 8.88 12.91 14.29
CA LEU A 67 9.79 11.78 14.49
C LEU A 67 10.20 11.13 13.17
N LEU A 68 9.72 11.65 12.04
CA LEU A 68 10.10 11.19 10.71
C LEU A 68 11.60 11.42 10.50
N THR A 69 12.37 10.37 10.74
CA THR A 69 13.82 10.36 10.50
C THR A 69 14.09 9.84 9.09
N ALA A 70 15.16 10.30 8.46
CA ALA A 70 15.53 9.90 7.10
C ALA A 70 16.03 8.44 7.00
N GLN A 71 15.96 7.66 8.08
CA GLN A 71 16.52 6.31 8.14
C GLN A 71 15.40 5.26 8.09
N ARG A 72 15.35 4.56 6.96
CA ARG A 72 14.88 3.17 6.85
C ARG A 72 15.78 2.43 5.90
#